data_AF-A0A9E3A147-F1
#
_entry.id   AF-A0A9E3A147-F1
#
_cell.length_a   1.000
_cell.length_b   1.000
_cell.length_c   1.000
_cell.angle_alpha   90.00
_cell.angle_beta   90.00
_cell.angle_gamma   90.00
#
_symmetry.space_group_name_H-M   'P 1'
#
loop_
_entity.id
_entity.type
_entity.pdbx_description
1 polymer ?
#
loop_
_entity_poly.entity_id
_entity_poly.type
_entity_poly.pdbx_seq_one_letter_code
_entity_poly.pdbx_strand_id
1 'polypeptide(L)'
;MIVAALGGCALDGTYRAAGPARIDVAPQTQLSIARTLIYLPPAEGKRLMSQLGERPGAEVLGVVLTDEATPHMMIIFAKSRDAHGRPDVELVGWDEAPAARSFIEEMKLAEQERRRM
;
A
#
# COMPACT_ATOMS: atom_id res chain seq x y z
N MET A 1 15.80 12.67 -26.00
CA MET A 1 15.83 11.21 -25.76
C MET A 1 16.36 11.00 -24.35
N ILE A 2 15.52 10.59 -23.41
CA ILE A 2 15.96 10.21 -22.06
C ILE A 2 15.69 8.72 -21.89
N VAL A 3 16.75 8.05 -21.46
CA VAL A 3 16.96 6.61 -21.41
C VAL A 3 15.97 5.97 -20.43
N ALA A 4 15.23 4.98 -20.93
CA ALA A 4 14.44 4.07 -20.11
C ALA A 4 15.39 3.13 -19.33
N ALA A 5 15.51 3.33 -18.02
CA ALA A 5 16.15 2.37 -17.14
C ALA A 5 15.16 1.23 -16.84
N LEU A 6 15.23 0.17 -17.66
CA LEU A 6 14.60 -1.13 -17.40
C LEU A 6 15.43 -1.88 -16.35
N GLY A 7 15.20 -1.54 -15.08
CA GLY A 7 15.77 -2.22 -13.92
C GLY A 7 14.92 -1.85 -12.72
N GLY A 8 13.79 -2.53 -12.56
CA GLY A 8 12.78 -2.19 -11.57
C GLY A 8 13.31 -2.40 -10.15
N CYS A 9 13.95 -1.38 -9.58
CA CYS A 9 14.26 -1.34 -8.15
C CYS A 9 12.96 -1.53 -7.38
N ALA A 10 12.94 -2.53 -6.50
CA ALA A 10 11.88 -2.64 -5.53
C ALA A 10 11.98 -1.44 -4.58
N LEU A 11 10.84 -0.80 -4.32
CA LEU A 11 10.73 0.23 -3.32
C LEU A 11 10.62 -0.44 -1.96
N ASP A 12 11.20 0.19 -0.95
CA ASP A 12 11.07 -0.27 0.42
C ASP A 12 9.60 -0.12 0.91
N GLY A 13 9.10 -1.11 1.64
CA GLY A 13 7.72 -1.17 2.13
C GLY A 13 7.33 -0.08 3.12
N THR A 14 8.24 0.80 3.53
CA THR A 14 7.96 2.00 4.33
C THR A 14 7.53 3.19 3.48
N TYR A 15 7.70 3.13 2.16
CA TYR A 15 7.28 4.19 1.24
C TYR A 15 5.94 3.87 0.59
N ARG A 16 5.13 4.92 0.48
CA ARG A 16 3.94 4.92 -0.37
C ARG A 16 4.34 4.84 -1.85
N ALA A 17 3.55 4.12 -2.64
CA ALA A 17 3.77 4.03 -4.09
C ALA A 17 2.47 3.87 -4.86
N ALA A 18 2.32 4.63 -5.96
CA ALA A 18 1.33 4.32 -7.00
C ALA A 18 1.96 3.38 -8.02
N GLY A 19 1.17 2.46 -8.58
CA GLY A 19 1.67 1.56 -9.60
C GLY A 19 1.97 2.24 -10.95
N PRO A 20 2.77 1.62 -11.82
CA PRO A 20 3.36 0.31 -11.67
C PRO A 20 4.60 0.35 -10.75
N ALA A 21 4.61 -0.47 -9.69
CA ALA A 21 5.71 -0.50 -8.72
C ALA A 21 5.91 -1.91 -8.17
N ARG A 22 7.12 -2.19 -7.68
CA ARG A 22 7.43 -3.41 -6.92
C ARG A 22 7.82 -2.98 -5.51
N ILE A 23 7.23 -3.60 -4.49
CA ILE A 23 7.41 -3.23 -3.10
C ILE A 23 7.97 -4.41 -2.31
N ASP A 24 9.05 -4.19 -1.57
CA ASP A 24 9.56 -5.15 -0.59
C ASP A 24 8.77 -5.00 0.71
N VAL A 25 7.72 -5.82 0.88
CA VAL A 25 6.81 -5.72 2.04
C VAL A 25 7.34 -6.47 3.28
N ALA A 26 8.23 -7.45 3.06
CA ALA A 26 8.95 -8.17 4.11
C ALA A 26 10.21 -8.84 3.52
N PRO A 27 11.13 -9.36 4.34
CA PRO A 27 12.30 -10.09 3.83
C PRO A 27 11.89 -11.20 2.86
N GLN A 28 12.36 -11.11 1.62
CA GLN A 28 12.09 -12.07 0.54
C GLN A 28 10.63 -12.16 0.10
N THR A 29 9.80 -11.17 0.48
CA THR A 29 8.40 -11.05 0.06
C THR A 29 8.23 -9.77 -0.73
N GLN A 30 7.87 -9.91 -2.00
CA GLN A 30 7.67 -8.78 -2.91
C GLN A 30 6.22 -8.69 -3.36
N LEU A 31 5.72 -7.46 -3.46
CA LEU A 31 4.40 -7.17 -3.97
C LEU A 31 4.50 -6.35 -5.26
N SER A 32 3.77 -6.77 -6.29
CA SER A 32 3.64 -6.00 -7.54
C SER A 32 2.36 -5.18 -7.50
N ILE A 33 2.49 -3.86 -7.63
CA ILE A 33 1.41 -2.89 -7.63
C ILE A 33 1.11 -2.50 -9.08
N ALA A 34 -0.12 -2.72 -9.54
CA ALA A 34 -0.58 -2.37 -10.87
C ALA A 34 -0.89 -0.87 -11.00
N ARG A 35 -0.96 -0.35 -12.24
CA ARG A 35 -1.14 1.10 -12.55
C ARG A 35 -2.31 1.81 -11.85
N THR A 36 -3.38 1.08 -11.53
CA THR A 36 -4.59 1.61 -10.90
C THR A 36 -4.62 1.39 -9.39
N LEU A 37 -3.52 0.90 -8.82
CA LEU A 37 -3.39 0.54 -7.42
C LEU A 37 -2.41 1.47 -6.72
N ILE A 38 -2.71 1.75 -5.47
CA ILE A 38 -1.91 2.57 -4.57
C ILE A 38 -1.53 1.69 -3.38
N TYR A 39 -0.24 1.55 -3.10
CA TYR A 39 0.27 0.94 -1.89
C TYR A 39 0.48 2.00 -0.80
N LEU A 40 -0.06 1.72 0.38
CA LEU A 40 0.16 2.43 1.61
C LEU A 40 1.06 1.60 2.55
N PRO A 41 2.12 2.19 3.10
CA PRO A 41 2.99 1.50 4.04
C PRO A 41 2.27 1.19 5.36
N PRO A 42 2.78 0.26 6.20
CA PRO A 42 2.13 -0.18 7.43
C PRO A 42 1.58 0.92 8.34
N ALA A 43 2.34 1.99 8.55
CA ALA A 43 1.94 3.09 9.43
C ALA A 43 0.73 3.84 8.88
N GLU A 44 0.71 4.10 7.57
CA GLU A 44 -0.41 4.77 6.91
C GLU A 44 -1.63 3.87 6.79
N GLY A 45 -1.42 2.60 6.44
CA GLY A 45 -2.47 1.58 6.40
C GLY A 45 -3.19 1.45 7.75
N LYS A 46 -2.42 1.37 8.85
CA LYS A 46 -2.99 1.35 10.22
C LYS A 46 -3.77 2.62 10.55
N ARG A 47 -3.28 3.80 10.13
CA ARG A 47 -4.00 5.07 10.33
C ARG A 47 -5.33 5.06 9.60
N LEU A 48 -5.35 4.63 8.34
CA LEU A 48 -6.58 4.49 7.55
C LEU A 48 -7.54 3.51 8.24
N MET A 49 -7.08 2.30 8.59
CA MET A 49 -7.89 1.30 9.27
C MET A 49 -8.49 1.83 10.59
N SER A 50 -7.70 2.53 11.39
CA SER A 50 -8.20 3.13 12.64
C SER A 50 -9.27 4.20 12.40
N GLN A 51 -9.21 4.95 11.30
CA GLN A 51 -10.25 5.90 10.91
C GLN A 51 -11.54 5.20 10.46
N LEU A 52 -11.42 3.98 9.90
CA LEU A 52 -12.54 3.11 9.56
C LEU A 52 -13.15 2.38 10.76
N GLY A 53 -12.61 2.58 11.96
CA GLY A 53 -13.03 1.87 13.18
C GLY A 53 -12.42 0.47 13.33
N GLU A 54 -11.52 0.08 12.42
CA GLU A 54 -10.85 -1.21 12.44
C GLU A 54 -9.63 -1.21 13.35
N ARG A 55 -9.47 -2.31 14.09
CA ARG A 55 -8.29 -2.56 14.93
C ARG A 55 -7.68 -3.90 14.52
N PRO A 56 -6.61 -3.90 13.71
CA PRO A 56 -6.03 -5.13 13.24
C PRO A 56 -5.45 -5.93 14.41
N GLY A 57 -5.89 -7.19 14.55
CA GLY A 57 -5.35 -8.14 15.54
C GLY A 57 -4.03 -8.79 15.10
N ALA A 58 -3.66 -8.63 13.83
CA ALA A 58 -2.44 -9.15 13.23
C ALA A 58 -1.50 -8.02 12.79
N GLU A 59 -0.25 -8.35 12.51
CA GLU A 59 0.73 -7.39 12.00
C GLU A 59 0.36 -6.96 10.57
N VAL A 60 0.08 -5.67 10.38
CA VAL A 60 -0.16 -5.07 9.05
C VAL A 60 1.17 -4.84 8.33
N LEU A 61 1.33 -5.44 7.16
CA LEU A 61 2.46 -5.26 6.25
C LEU A 61 2.21 -4.17 5.21
N GLY A 62 0.95 -3.78 5.00
CA GLY A 62 0.57 -2.67 4.11
C GLY A 62 -0.91 -2.72 3.75
N VAL A 63 -1.35 -1.70 3.01
CA VAL A 63 -2.71 -1.62 2.46
C VAL A 63 -2.61 -1.24 0.98
N VAL A 64 -3.45 -1.84 0.15
CA VAL A 64 -3.60 -1.52 -1.27
C VAL A 64 -4.99 -0.94 -1.49
N LEU A 65 -5.06 0.17 -2.22
CA LEU A 65 -6.30 0.83 -2.61
C LEU A 65 -6.42 0.90 -4.12
N THR A 66 -7.65 0.82 -4.65
CA THR A 66 -7.93 1.24 -6.03
C THR A 66 -8.04 2.76 -6.11
N ASP A 67 -7.52 3.34 -7.19
CA ASP A 67 -7.70 4.78 -7.48
C ASP A 67 -8.99 5.04 -8.26
N GLU A 68 -10.13 4.79 -7.62
CA GLU A 68 -11.47 4.89 -8.22
C GLU A 68 -12.42 5.72 -7.34
N ALA A 69 -13.60 6.06 -7.88
CA ALA A 69 -14.59 6.88 -7.18
C ALA A 69 -15.10 6.22 -5.88
N THR A 70 -15.22 4.89 -5.90
CA THR A 70 -15.45 4.05 -4.72
C THR A 70 -14.23 3.14 -4.58
N PRO A 71 -13.31 3.45 -3.66
CA PRO A 71 -12.09 2.66 -3.51
C PRO A 71 -12.41 1.28 -2.95
N HIS A 72 -11.76 0.26 -3.49
CA HIS A 72 -11.66 -1.05 -2.89
C HIS A 72 -10.37 -1.10 -2.09
N MET A 73 -10.40 -1.82 -0.97
CA MET A 73 -9.25 -1.90 -0.06
C MET A 73 -8.83 -3.35 0.11
N MET A 74 -7.53 -3.60 0.02
CA MET A 74 -6.92 -4.88 0.36
C MET A 74 -5.87 -4.67 1.44
N ILE A 75 -6.01 -5.37 2.55
CA ILE A 75 -5.07 -5.32 3.67
C ILE A 75 -4.13 -6.51 3.56
N ILE A 76 -2.85 -6.27 3.79
CA ILE A 76 -1.79 -7.28 3.76
C ILE A 76 -1.36 -7.52 5.20
N PHE A 77 -1.56 -8.73 5.71
CA PHE A 77 -1.18 -9.13 7.07
C PHE A 77 -0.03 -10.13 7.06
N ALA A 78 0.75 -10.13 8.14
CA ALA A 78 1.51 -11.30 8.57
C ALA A 78 0.69 -12.04 9.63
N LYS A 79 0.17 -13.23 9.30
CA LYS A 79 -0.51 -14.12 10.25
C LYS A 79 0.43 -14.64 11.32
N SER A 80 1.62 -15.02 10.87
CA SER A 80 2.69 -15.56 11.69
C SER A 80 4.02 -15.31 10.99
N ARG A 81 5.13 -15.59 11.67
CA ARG A 81 6.48 -15.56 11.08
C ARG A 81 7.18 -16.88 11.35
N ASP A 82 7.92 -17.38 10.36
CA ASP A 82 8.75 -18.58 10.53
C ASP A 82 10.02 -18.29 11.37
N ALA A 83 10.82 -19.32 11.62
CA ALA A 83 12.08 -19.20 12.38
C ALA A 83 13.12 -18.25 11.75
N HIS A 84 12.95 -17.89 10.48
CA HIS A 84 13.80 -16.96 9.74
C HIS A 84 13.17 -15.56 9.64
N GLY A 85 12.03 -15.33 10.30
CA GLY A 85 11.30 -14.06 10.29
C GLY A 85 10.45 -13.83 9.04
N ARG A 86 10.29 -14.81 8.14
CA ARG A 86 9.45 -14.67 6.94
C ARG A 86 7.98 -14.72 7.32
N PRO A 87 7.14 -13.77 6.87
CA PRO A 87 5.73 -13.77 7.21
C PRO A 87 4.95 -14.80 6.38
N ASP A 88 4.02 -15.49 7.03
CA ASP A 88 2.88 -16.10 6.35
C ASP A 88 1.88 -14.99 6.01
N VAL A 89 1.75 -14.68 4.72
CA VAL A 89 1.01 -13.51 4.24
C VAL A 89 -0.46 -13.85 4.02
N GLU A 90 -1.33 -13.06 4.61
CA GLU A 90 -2.76 -13.07 4.32
C GLU A 90 -3.19 -11.77 3.64
N LEU A 91 -4.05 -11.90 2.63
CA LEU A 91 -4.69 -10.79 1.95
C LEU A 91 -6.18 -10.79 2.31
N VAL A 92 -6.66 -9.69 2.87
CA VAL A 92 -8.08 -9.50 3.21
C VAL A 92 -8.62 -8.34 2.39
N GLY A 93 -9.58 -8.63 1.52
CA GLY A 93 -10.24 -7.65 0.65
C GLY A 93 -11.54 -7.12 1.25
N TRP A 94 -11.80 -5.84 1.05
CA TRP A 94 -13.04 -5.14 1.34
C TRP A 94 -13.57 -4.57 0.04
N ASP A 95 -14.78 -4.99 -0.34
CA ASP A 95 -15.37 -4.65 -1.64
C ASP A 95 -15.65 -3.15 -1.77
N GLU A 96 -16.04 -2.47 -0.69
CA GLU A 96 -16.28 -1.02 -0.71
C GLU A 96 -15.70 -0.35 0.53
N ALA A 97 -14.72 0.54 0.34
CA ALA A 97 -14.10 1.34 1.39
C ALA A 97 -14.28 2.85 1.08
N PRO A 98 -15.51 3.39 1.08
CA PRO A 98 -15.78 4.77 0.67
C PRO A 98 -15.05 5.81 1.51
N ALA A 99 -14.79 5.52 2.79
CA ALA A 99 -14.04 6.40 3.67
C ALA A 99 -12.53 6.46 3.35
N ALA A 100 -11.99 5.58 2.51
CA ALA A 100 -10.63 5.72 1.98
C ALA A 100 -10.51 6.84 0.93
N ARG A 101 -11.65 7.36 0.43
CA ARG A 101 -11.66 8.41 -0.60
C ARG A 101 -11.03 9.72 -0.13
N SER A 102 -11.41 10.21 1.06
CA SER A 102 -10.85 11.44 1.62
C SER A 102 -9.32 11.32 1.78
N PHE A 103 -8.86 10.14 2.18
CA PHE A 103 -7.44 9.84 2.28
C PHE A 103 -6.75 9.95 0.91
N ILE A 104 -7.31 9.33 -0.14
CA ILE A 104 -6.77 9.41 -1.51
C ILE A 104 -6.75 10.86 -2.02
N GLU A 105 -7.80 11.63 -1.78
CA GLU A 105 -7.88 13.04 -2.20
C GLU A 105 -6.81 13.90 -1.49
N GLU A 106 -6.66 13.76 -0.18
CA GLU A 106 -5.57 14.39 0.59
C GLU A 106 -4.19 14.03 0.01
N MET A 107 -3.98 12.77 -0.37
CA MET A 107 -2.73 12.38 -1.02
C MET A 107 -2.50 13.12 -2.34
N LYS A 108 -3.51 13.15 -3.20
CA LYS A 108 -3.41 13.79 -4.52
C LYS A 108 -3.10 15.28 -4.39
N LEU A 109 -3.71 15.95 -3.42
CA LEU A 109 -3.44 17.34 -3.08
C LEU A 109 -1.98 17.54 -2.64
N ALA A 110 -1.51 16.75 -1.67
CA ALA A 110 -0.13 16.87 -1.18
C ALA A 110 0.92 16.60 -2.29
N GLU A 111 0.64 15.69 -3.21
CA GLU A 111 1.53 15.41 -4.33
C GLU A 111 1.53 16.54 -5.37
N GLN A 112 0.37 17.14 -5.64
CA GLN A 112 0.27 18.31 -6.51
C GLN A 112 1.03 19.51 -5.95
N GLU A 113 0.97 19.75 -4.64
CA GLU A 113 1.72 20.80 -3.97
C GLU A 113 3.23 20.58 -4.09
N ARG A 114 3.70 19.35 -3.85
CA ARG A 114 5.13 18.99 -4.02
C ARG A 114 5.64 19.18 -5.45
N ARG A 115 4.79 18.99 -6.46
CA ARG A 115 5.18 19.18 -7.87
C ARG A 115 5.19 20.65 -8.31
N ARG A 116 4.58 21.55 -7.52
CA ARG A 116 4.53 22.99 -7.80
C ARG A 116 5.67 23.79 -7.16
N MET A 117 6.40 23.18 -6.22
CA MET A 117 7.63 23.71 -5.63
C MET A 117 8.85 23.27 -6.43
#